data_AF-A0A8T5HTV3-F1
#
_entry.id   AF-A0A8T5HTV3-F1
#
_cell.length_a   1.000
_cell.length_b   1.000
_cell.length_c   1.000
_cell.angle_alpha   90.00
_cell.angle_beta   90.00
_cell.angle_gamma   90.00
#
_symmetry.space_group_name_H-M   'P 1'
#
loop_
_entity.id
_entity.type
_entity.pdbx_description
1 polymer ?
#
loop_
_entity_poly.entity_id
_entity_poly.type
_entity_poly.pdbx_seq_one_letter_code
_entity_poly.pdbx_strand_id
1 'polypeptide(L)'
;MENKYLSPAIYPDVVSTSSGDYGKTATPFVHKELKKSLELVVSNPQAKQKSCPLEDMFSDKAKTLKASVNALLEEIKLREDLNAYQTKKINGEICRQHTELMQLENLKDHYPFNLTKDLSETKANIETNVFELEKEKRQEGLECWRDLMFLKKYLMVSLKDYWELARKRGVLKGGSLEK
;
A
#
# COMPACT_ATOMS: atom_id res chain seq x y z
N MET A 1 7.81 -9.94 -59.92
CA MET A 1 7.24 -9.54 -58.62
C MET A 1 6.90 -10.82 -57.88
N GLU A 2 7.78 -11.26 -56.98
CA GLU A 2 7.65 -12.53 -56.27
C GLU A 2 6.93 -12.30 -54.95
N ASN A 3 5.72 -12.86 -54.80
CA ASN A 3 4.98 -12.86 -53.55
C ASN A 3 5.50 -13.97 -52.65
N LYS A 4 6.30 -13.58 -51.65
CA LYS A 4 6.69 -14.45 -50.53
C LYS A 4 5.52 -14.54 -49.55
N TYR A 5 4.83 -15.67 -49.55
CA TYR A 5 3.85 -16.00 -48.52
C TYR A 5 4.58 -16.27 -47.19
N LEU A 6 4.22 -15.50 -46.17
CA LEU A 6 4.63 -15.73 -44.79
C LEU A 6 3.89 -16.96 -44.25
N SER A 7 4.64 -17.96 -43.78
CA SER A 7 4.10 -19.08 -43.02
C SER A 7 3.54 -18.59 -41.68
N PRO A 8 2.39 -19.11 -41.22
CA PRO A 8 1.96 -18.92 -39.84
C PRO A 8 2.91 -19.68 -38.92
N ALA A 9 3.57 -18.95 -38.01
CA ALA A 9 4.35 -19.57 -36.95
C ALA A 9 3.40 -20.42 -36.08
N ILE A 10 3.70 -21.72 -36.03
CA ILE A 10 3.12 -22.66 -35.07
C ILE A 10 3.64 -22.24 -33.68
N TYR A 11 2.78 -21.62 -32.88
CA TYR A 11 3.08 -21.38 -31.47
C TYR A 11 2.97 -22.71 -30.72
N PRO A 12 3.95 -23.07 -29.86
CA PRO A 12 3.79 -24.22 -28.99
C PRO A 12 2.72 -23.90 -27.94
N ASP A 13 1.81 -24.85 -27.80
CA ASP A 13 0.74 -24.90 -26.82
C ASP A 13 1.33 -24.83 -25.41
N VAL A 14 1.14 -23.69 -24.74
CA VAL A 14 1.61 -23.51 -23.35
C VAL A 14 0.54 -24.12 -22.45
N VAL A 15 0.77 -25.38 -22.10
CA VAL A 15 0.06 -26.11 -21.06
C VAL A 15 -0.01 -25.24 -19.80
N SER A 16 -1.20 -24.73 -19.52
CA SER A 16 -1.52 -24.02 -18.29
C SER A 16 -1.67 -25.05 -17.17
N THR A 17 -0.57 -25.33 -16.47
CA THR A 17 -0.64 -25.96 -15.15
C THR A 17 -1.01 -24.90 -14.12
N SER A 18 -2.31 -24.83 -13.82
CA SER A 18 -2.84 -24.11 -12.67
C SER A 18 -2.45 -24.82 -11.37
N SER A 19 -1.20 -24.62 -10.94
CA SER A 19 -0.81 -24.86 -9.54
C SER A 19 -1.29 -23.68 -8.71
N GLY A 20 -2.45 -23.85 -8.08
CA GLY A 20 -3.01 -22.90 -7.12
C GLY A 20 -2.05 -22.64 -5.96
N ASP A 21 -1.45 -21.45 -5.95
CA ASP A 21 -0.86 -20.82 -4.77
C ASP A 21 -1.49 -19.43 -4.60
N TYR A 22 -2.80 -19.42 -4.38
CA TYR A 22 -3.51 -18.25 -3.89
C TYR A 22 -3.27 -18.17 -2.38
N GLY A 23 -2.41 -17.25 -1.91
CA GLY A 23 -2.38 -16.99 -0.47
C GLY A 23 -1.19 -16.28 0.15
N LYS A 24 -0.23 -15.74 -0.61
CA LYS A 24 0.78 -14.85 -0.04
C LYS A 24 0.82 -13.54 -0.79
N THR A 25 -0.17 -12.70 -0.55
CA THR A 25 0.02 -11.25 -0.67
C THR A 25 1.23 -10.91 0.19
N ALA A 26 2.33 -10.51 -0.44
CA ALA A 26 3.49 -9.98 0.27
C ALA A 26 3.00 -8.80 1.13
N THR A 27 2.77 -9.06 2.41
CA THR A 27 2.35 -8.02 3.35
C THR A 27 3.48 -7.00 3.42
N PRO A 28 3.23 -5.73 3.07
CA PRO A 28 4.25 -4.71 3.23
C PRO A 28 4.54 -4.60 4.72
N PHE A 29 5.77 -4.89 5.13
CA PHE A 29 6.34 -4.40 6.39
C PHE A 29 5.59 -4.80 7.70
N VAL A 30 5.35 -6.09 7.95
CA VAL A 30 5.05 -6.56 9.32
C VAL A 30 6.36 -6.68 10.14
N HIS A 31 7.14 -5.60 10.23
CA HIS A 31 8.26 -5.55 11.18
C HIS A 31 7.72 -5.19 12.57
N LYS A 32 7.06 -6.17 13.22
CA LYS A 32 6.64 -6.05 14.64
C LYS A 32 7.78 -5.59 15.53
N GLU A 33 9.00 -6.00 15.23
CA GLU A 33 10.22 -5.61 15.96
C GLU A 33 10.61 -4.15 15.75
N LEU A 34 10.46 -3.59 14.53
CA LEU A 34 10.70 -2.18 14.28
C LEU A 34 9.65 -1.32 14.99
N LYS A 35 8.39 -1.74 14.95
CA LYS A 35 7.29 -1.06 15.66
C LYS A 35 7.52 -1.05 17.17
N LYS A 36 7.86 -2.19 17.78
CA LYS A 36 8.23 -2.27 19.21
C LYS A 36 9.42 -1.38 19.55
N SER A 37 10.44 -1.35 18.70
CA SER A 37 11.63 -0.50 18.89
C SER A 37 11.27 0.98 18.82
N LEU A 38 10.39 1.38 17.90
CA LEU A 38 9.86 2.74 17.79
C LEU A 38 8.98 3.11 18.98
N GLU A 39 8.08 2.24 19.41
CA GLU A 39 7.25 2.43 20.60
C GLU A 39 8.10 2.62 21.85
N LEU A 40 9.21 1.90 21.99
CA LEU A 40 10.13 2.02 23.11
C LEU A 40 10.89 3.36 23.11
N VAL A 41 11.25 3.86 21.92
CA VAL A 41 11.78 5.22 21.74
C VAL A 41 10.70 6.27 22.06
N VAL A 42 9.44 5.98 21.75
CA VAL A 42 8.30 6.87 21.98
C VAL A 42 7.83 6.87 23.44
N SER A 43 8.03 5.80 24.20
CA SER A 43 7.49 5.72 25.56
C SER A 43 8.44 6.15 26.67
N ASN A 44 9.71 6.51 26.36
CA ASN A 44 10.68 6.81 27.40
C ASN A 44 10.29 8.09 28.22
N PRO A 45 9.85 7.95 29.49
CA PRO A 45 9.42 9.08 30.29
C PRO A 45 10.64 9.81 30.84
N GLN A 46 10.82 11.08 30.47
CA GLN A 46 11.86 11.90 31.09
C GLN A 46 11.41 12.33 32.49
N ALA A 47 12.09 11.83 33.53
CA ALA A 47 11.90 12.29 34.91
C ALA A 47 12.26 13.78 35.02
N LYS A 48 11.43 14.54 35.75
CA LYS A 48 11.59 15.99 35.98
C LYS A 48 12.78 16.24 36.92
N GLN A 49 13.97 16.36 36.37
CA GLN A 49 15.13 16.93 37.06
C GLN A 49 15.27 18.39 36.64
N LYS A 50 15.80 19.26 37.52
CA LYS A 50 16.09 20.67 37.17
C LYS A 50 17.13 20.69 36.05
N SER A 51 16.67 20.89 34.82
CA SER A 51 17.49 20.94 33.61
C SER A 51 18.02 22.35 33.38
N CYS A 52 19.19 22.44 32.75
CA CYS A 52 19.70 23.73 32.28
C CYS A 52 18.93 24.19 31.04
N PRO A 53 18.88 25.50 30.71
CA PRO A 53 18.14 26.01 29.55
C PRO A 53 18.51 25.34 28.22
N LEU A 54 19.78 24.91 28.08
CA LEU A 54 20.25 24.16 26.92
C LEU A 54 19.62 22.76 26.86
N GLU A 55 19.53 22.06 27.99
CA GLU A 55 18.85 20.76 28.07
C GLU A 55 17.36 20.87 27.77
N ASP A 56 16.70 21.95 28.19
CA ASP A 56 15.29 22.23 27.86
C ASP A 56 15.09 22.40 26.36
N MET A 57 15.94 23.20 25.69
CA MET A 57 15.90 23.35 24.23
C MET A 57 16.10 22.01 23.50
N PHE A 58 17.06 21.20 23.95
CA PHE A 58 17.26 19.86 23.40
C PHE A 58 16.06 18.96 23.66
N SER A 59 15.42 19.05 24.83
CA SER A 59 14.22 18.31 25.20
C SER A 59 13.06 18.63 24.27
N ASP A 60 12.78 19.92 24.07
CA ASP A 60 11.69 20.38 23.21
C ASP A 60 11.92 19.98 21.76
N LYS A 61 13.15 20.12 21.24
CA LYS A 61 13.48 19.64 19.90
C LYS A 61 13.26 18.13 19.74
N ALA A 62 13.58 17.33 20.77
CA ALA A 62 13.33 15.89 20.73
C ALA A 62 11.82 15.57 20.79
N LYS A 63 11.04 16.31 21.59
CA LYS A 63 9.58 16.15 21.63
C LYS A 63 8.98 16.45 20.25
N THR A 64 9.42 17.52 19.59
CA THR A 64 8.97 17.87 18.24
C THR A 64 9.33 16.76 17.24
N LEU A 65 10.59 16.30 17.20
CA LEU A 65 11.00 15.22 16.30
C LEU A 65 10.23 13.92 16.55
N LYS A 66 10.00 13.58 17.82
CA LYS A 66 9.21 12.43 18.22
C LYS A 66 7.76 12.53 17.75
N ALA A 67 7.15 13.72 17.89
CA ALA A 67 5.81 13.97 17.38
C ALA A 67 5.77 13.84 15.85
N SER A 68 6.78 14.36 15.13
CA SER A 68 6.89 14.20 13.68
C SER A 68 7.01 12.73 13.26
N VAL A 69 7.83 11.93 13.95
CA VAL A 69 7.96 10.48 13.70
C VAL A 69 6.61 9.78 13.91
N ASN A 70 5.91 10.07 15.00
CA ASN A 70 4.59 9.48 15.27
C ASN A 70 3.57 9.87 14.20
N ALA A 71 3.54 11.14 13.79
CA ALA A 71 2.65 11.60 12.73
C ALA A 71 2.90 10.85 11.41
N LEU A 72 4.17 10.64 11.04
CA LEU A 72 4.53 9.88 9.84
C LEU A 72 4.11 8.40 9.94
N LEU A 73 4.22 7.79 11.12
CA LEU A 73 3.78 6.41 11.34
C LEU A 73 2.26 6.26 11.21
N GLU A 74 1.49 7.18 11.80
CA GLU A 74 0.04 7.18 11.67
C GLU A 74 -0.40 7.45 10.22
N GLU A 75 0.27 8.34 9.50
CA GLU A 75 -0.02 8.61 8.08
C GLU A 75 0.24 7.38 7.20
N ILE A 76 1.36 6.67 7.42
CA ILE A 76 1.66 5.41 6.73
C ILE A 76 0.54 4.40 6.95
N LYS A 77 0.14 4.21 8.22
CA LYS A 77 -0.93 3.27 8.58
C LYS A 77 -2.26 3.66 7.95
N LEU A 78 -2.62 4.94 8.00
CA LEU A 78 -3.84 5.47 7.39
C LEU A 78 -3.87 5.18 5.88
N ARG A 79 -2.74 5.39 5.18
CA ARG A 79 -2.66 5.13 3.73
C ARG A 79 -2.80 3.64 3.40
N GLU A 80 -2.22 2.76 4.21
CA GLU A 80 -2.36 1.31 4.09
C GLU A 80 -3.82 0.86 4.31
N ASP A 81 -4.47 1.39 5.36
CA ASP A 81 -5.87 1.10 5.68
C ASP A 81 -6.81 1.59 4.56
N LEU A 82 -6.58 2.79 4.03
CA LEU A 82 -7.34 3.36 2.91
C LEU A 82 -7.24 2.48 1.67
N ASN A 83 -6.03 2.06 1.30
CA ASN A 83 -5.79 1.21 0.14
C ASN A 83 -6.46 -0.17 0.30
N ALA A 84 -6.39 -0.75 1.50
CA ALA A 84 -7.06 -2.02 1.80
C ALA A 84 -8.59 -1.89 1.67
N TYR A 85 -9.17 -0.79 2.18
CA TYR A 85 -10.58 -0.49 2.05
C TYR A 85 -11.01 -0.31 0.59
N GLN A 86 -10.28 0.50 -0.19
CA GLN A 86 -10.58 0.74 -1.59
C GLN A 86 -10.47 -0.54 -2.42
N THR A 87 -9.40 -1.31 -2.23
CA THR A 87 -9.21 -2.61 -2.89
C THR A 87 -10.38 -3.56 -2.59
N LYS A 88 -10.81 -3.63 -1.33
CA LYS A 88 -11.97 -4.46 -0.93
C LYS A 88 -13.26 -3.97 -1.61
N LYS A 89 -13.48 -2.66 -1.67
CA LYS A 89 -14.65 -2.07 -2.33
C LYS A 89 -14.68 -2.40 -3.83
N ILE A 90 -13.56 -2.19 -4.54
CA ILE A 90 -13.44 -2.48 -5.97
C ILE A 90 -13.65 -3.98 -6.24
N ASN A 91 -13.03 -4.87 -5.45
CA ASN A 91 -13.24 -6.31 -5.60
C ASN A 91 -14.71 -6.70 -5.37
N GLY A 92 -15.38 -6.09 -4.39
CA GLY A 92 -16.82 -6.32 -4.16
C GLY A 92 -17.67 -5.93 -5.36
N GLU A 93 -17.35 -4.82 -6.01
CA GLU A 93 -18.01 -4.35 -7.23
C GLU A 93 -17.76 -5.30 -8.41
N ILE A 94 -16.50 -5.73 -8.62
CA ILE A 94 -16.14 -6.72 -9.65
C ILE A 94 -16.92 -8.03 -9.45
N CYS A 95 -17.02 -8.52 -8.21
CA CYS A 95 -17.81 -9.72 -7.89
C CYS A 95 -19.29 -9.54 -8.22
N ARG A 96 -19.87 -8.35 -7.95
CA ARG A 96 -21.25 -8.04 -8.31
C ARG A 96 -21.44 -8.10 -9.84
N GLN A 97 -20.56 -7.46 -10.59
CA GLN A 97 -20.60 -7.44 -12.06
C GLN A 97 -20.44 -8.84 -12.67
N HIS A 98 -19.56 -9.68 -12.12
CA HIS A 98 -19.47 -11.08 -12.54
C HIS A 98 -20.74 -11.88 -12.22
N THR A 99 -21.39 -11.60 -11.09
CA THR A 99 -22.67 -12.23 -10.74
C THR A 99 -23.76 -11.83 -11.76
N GLU A 100 -23.81 -10.57 -12.15
CA GLU A 100 -24.72 -10.07 -13.19
C GLU A 100 -24.44 -10.72 -14.55
N LEU A 101 -23.17 -10.85 -14.95
CA LEU A 101 -22.79 -11.58 -16.17
C LEU A 101 -23.28 -13.02 -16.16
N MET A 102 -23.09 -13.74 -15.06
CA MET A 102 -23.54 -15.13 -14.92
C MET A 102 -25.07 -15.23 -15.03
N GLN A 103 -25.82 -14.27 -14.49
CA GLN A 103 -27.28 -14.21 -14.62
C GLN A 103 -27.70 -13.99 -16.08
N LEU A 104 -27.03 -13.08 -16.81
CA LEU A 104 -27.31 -12.84 -18.23
C LEU A 104 -27.00 -14.07 -19.09
N GLU A 105 -25.94 -14.82 -18.77
CA GLU A 105 -25.59 -16.05 -19.46
C GLU A 105 -26.66 -17.13 -19.29
N ASN A 106 -27.22 -17.29 -18.09
CA ASN A 106 -28.31 -18.24 -17.83
C ASN A 106 -29.60 -17.90 -18.60
N LEU A 107 -29.86 -16.61 -18.88
CA LEU A 107 -31.05 -16.18 -19.61
C LEU A 107 -30.96 -16.42 -21.12
N LYS A 108 -29.74 -16.50 -21.65
CA LYS A 108 -29.49 -16.67 -23.09
C LYS A 108 -30.11 -17.94 -23.66
N ASP A 109 -30.15 -19.01 -22.86
CA ASP A 109 -30.64 -20.32 -23.29
C ASP A 109 -32.18 -20.37 -23.41
N HIS A 110 -32.90 -19.35 -22.90
CA HIS A 110 -34.36 -19.40 -22.70
C HIS A 110 -35.14 -18.32 -23.46
N TYR A 111 -34.49 -17.44 -24.22
CA TYR A 111 -35.14 -16.27 -24.85
C TYR A 111 -34.97 -16.16 -26.39
N PRO A 112 -35.94 -15.54 -27.11
CA PRO A 112 -35.93 -15.40 -28.56
C PRO A 112 -34.92 -14.36 -29.07
N PHE A 113 -34.52 -14.54 -30.34
CA PHE A 113 -33.40 -13.88 -31.04
C PHE A 113 -33.36 -12.33 -31.03
N ASN A 114 -34.49 -11.65 -30.85
CA ASN A 114 -34.47 -10.17 -30.76
C ASN A 114 -33.96 -9.67 -29.40
N LEU A 115 -34.15 -10.44 -28.32
CA LEU A 115 -33.65 -10.08 -26.99
C LEU A 115 -32.13 -10.32 -26.86
N THR A 116 -31.55 -11.18 -27.70
CA THR A 116 -30.12 -11.51 -27.65
C THR A 116 -29.20 -10.35 -28.03
N LYS A 117 -29.67 -9.37 -28.81
CA LYS A 117 -28.87 -8.18 -29.14
C LYS A 117 -28.68 -7.28 -27.92
N ASP A 118 -29.77 -6.94 -27.23
CA ASP A 118 -29.73 -6.09 -26.03
C ASP A 118 -28.93 -6.75 -24.89
N LEU A 119 -29.03 -8.08 -24.76
CA LEU A 119 -28.21 -8.87 -23.83
C LEU A 119 -26.72 -8.80 -24.19
N SER A 120 -26.36 -8.84 -25.48
CA SER A 120 -24.97 -8.76 -25.92
C SER A 120 -24.35 -7.38 -25.64
N GLU A 121 -25.12 -6.30 -25.82
CA GLU A 121 -24.68 -4.95 -25.50
C GLU A 121 -24.50 -4.77 -23.99
N THR A 122 -25.46 -5.26 -23.20
CA THR A 122 -25.37 -5.23 -21.73
C THR A 122 -24.15 -6.00 -21.23
N LYS A 123 -23.89 -7.19 -21.81
CA LYS A 123 -22.70 -7.99 -21.50
C LYS A 123 -21.40 -7.23 -21.80
N ALA A 124 -21.29 -6.62 -22.99
CA ALA A 124 -20.11 -5.83 -23.37
C ALA A 124 -19.89 -4.63 -22.44
N ASN A 125 -20.97 -3.97 -22.01
CA ASN A 125 -20.91 -2.88 -21.04
C ASN A 125 -20.40 -3.36 -19.67
N ILE A 126 -20.89 -4.50 -19.17
CA ILE A 126 -20.41 -5.05 -17.90
C ILE A 126 -18.94 -5.46 -18.01
N GLU A 127 -18.52 -6.12 -19.09
CA GLU A 127 -17.12 -6.48 -19.32
C GLU A 127 -16.20 -5.25 -19.37
N THR A 128 -16.65 -4.17 -20.00
CA THR A 128 -15.93 -2.88 -20.02
C THR A 128 -15.81 -2.28 -18.62
N ASN A 129 -16.88 -2.34 -17.82
CA ASN A 129 -16.86 -1.86 -16.44
C ASN A 129 -15.89 -2.66 -15.56
N VAL A 130 -15.89 -3.99 -15.68
CA VAL A 130 -14.93 -4.86 -14.96
C VAL A 130 -13.50 -4.49 -15.33
N PHE A 131 -13.24 -4.26 -16.63
CA PHE A 131 -11.93 -3.87 -17.11
C PHE A 131 -11.46 -2.51 -16.52
N GLU A 132 -12.34 -1.50 -16.51
CA GLU A 132 -12.01 -0.20 -15.91
C GLU A 132 -11.82 -0.28 -14.40
N LEU A 133 -12.60 -1.10 -13.68
CA LEU A 133 -12.40 -1.34 -12.25
C LEU A 133 -11.06 -2.02 -11.94
N GLU A 134 -10.65 -3.01 -12.74
CA GLU A 134 -9.33 -3.62 -12.59
C GLU A 134 -8.19 -2.64 -12.89
N LYS A 135 -8.40 -1.70 -13.81
CA LYS A 135 -7.46 -0.62 -14.09
C LYS A 135 -7.38 0.38 -12.95
N GLU A 136 -8.52 0.79 -12.38
CA GLU A 136 -8.59 1.65 -11.20
C GLU A 136 -7.86 1.01 -10.01
N LYS A 137 -8.11 -0.28 -9.74
CA LYS A 137 -7.43 -1.06 -8.70
C LYS A 137 -5.91 -1.09 -8.88
N ARG A 138 -5.43 -1.28 -10.11
CA ARG A 138 -3.99 -1.23 -10.42
C ARG A 138 -3.42 0.16 -10.20
N GLN A 139 -4.15 1.20 -10.63
CA GLN A 139 -3.73 2.59 -10.46
C GLN A 139 -3.62 2.96 -8.97
N GLU A 140 -4.65 2.68 -8.17
CA GLU A 140 -4.62 2.93 -6.73
C GLU A 140 -3.48 2.19 -6.03
N GLY A 141 -3.22 0.94 -6.42
CA GLY A 141 -2.08 0.17 -5.91
C GLY A 141 -0.73 0.85 -6.19
N LEU A 142 -0.55 1.42 -7.38
CA LEU A 142 0.66 2.17 -7.75
C LEU A 142 0.79 3.50 -6.98
N GLU A 143 -0.32 4.22 -6.81
CA GLU A 143 -0.34 5.48 -6.06
C GLU A 143 -0.05 5.24 -4.58
N CYS A 144 -0.70 4.26 -3.96
CA CYS A 144 -0.41 3.84 -2.59
C CYS A 144 1.05 3.46 -2.42
N TRP A 145 1.61 2.66 -3.33
CA TRP A 145 3.03 2.29 -3.27
C TRP A 145 3.95 3.52 -3.32
N ARG A 146 3.69 4.45 -4.25
CA ARG A 146 4.45 5.69 -4.38
C ARG A 146 4.37 6.53 -3.10
N ASP A 147 3.18 6.73 -2.55
CA ASP A 147 2.96 7.51 -1.33
C ASP A 147 3.70 6.88 -0.14
N LEU A 148 3.59 5.56 0.03
CA LEU A 148 4.30 4.84 1.08
C LEU A 148 5.82 4.97 0.95
N MET A 149 6.36 4.95 -0.26
CA MET A 149 7.80 5.14 -0.49
C MET A 149 8.24 6.55 -0.06
N PHE A 150 7.45 7.59 -0.37
CA PHE A 150 7.74 8.95 0.09
C PHE A 150 7.65 9.08 1.61
N LEU A 151 6.56 8.59 2.22
CA LEU A 151 6.38 8.64 3.67
C LEU A 151 7.48 7.90 4.42
N LYS A 152 7.91 6.72 3.92
CA LYS A 152 9.04 5.97 4.48
C LYS A 152 10.36 6.72 4.35
N LYS A 153 10.60 7.39 3.22
CA LYS A 153 11.78 8.24 3.05
C LYS A 153 11.79 9.37 4.09
N TYR A 154 10.67 10.04 4.31
CA TYR A 154 10.54 11.08 5.34
C TYR A 154 10.75 10.52 6.74
N LEU A 155 10.18 9.37 7.05
CA LEU A 155 10.36 8.69 8.33
C LEU A 155 11.83 8.40 8.61
N MET A 156 12.57 7.88 7.62
CA MET A 156 14.00 7.59 7.77
C MET A 156 14.82 8.87 8.02
N VAL A 157 14.49 9.98 7.36
CA VAL A 157 15.13 11.28 7.61
C VAL A 157 14.84 11.77 9.03
N SER A 158 13.58 11.75 9.46
CA SER A 158 13.20 12.18 10.82
C SER A 158 13.83 11.31 11.91
N LEU A 159 13.97 10.01 11.67
CA LEU A 159 14.66 9.10 12.60
C LEU A 159 16.16 9.39 12.68
N LYS A 160 16.81 9.66 11.55
CA LYS A 160 18.21 10.09 11.52
C LYS A 160 18.40 11.34 12.37
N ASP A 161 17.57 12.37 12.17
CA ASP A 161 17.64 13.63 12.92
C ASP A 161 17.42 13.41 14.42
N TYR A 162 16.47 12.52 14.76
CA TYR A 162 16.21 12.14 16.15
C TYR A 162 17.42 11.45 16.79
N TRP A 163 18.06 10.50 16.11
CA TRP A 163 19.24 9.82 16.62
C TRP A 163 20.46 10.73 16.72
N GLU A 164 20.66 11.64 15.77
CA GLU A 164 21.71 12.66 15.85
C GLU A 164 21.51 13.56 17.08
N LEU A 165 20.27 13.96 17.36
CA LEU A 165 19.92 14.73 18.55
C LEU A 165 20.17 13.93 19.84
N ALA A 166 19.77 12.66 19.86
CA ALA A 166 19.99 11.76 21.00
C ALA A 166 21.48 11.57 21.29
N ARG A 167 22.31 11.40 20.25
CA ARG A 167 23.77 11.28 20.37
C ARG A 167 24.39 12.55 20.95
N LYS A 168 23.99 13.73 20.45
CA LYS A 168 24.46 15.03 20.97
C LYS A 168 24.09 15.23 22.45
N ARG A 169 22.89 14.79 22.86
CA ARG A 169 22.47 14.82 24.25
C ARG A 169 23.30 13.89 25.15
N GLY A 170 23.66 12.70 24.65
CA GLY A 170 24.53 11.77 25.37
C GLY A 170 25.92 12.35 25.67
N VAL A 171 26.50 13.05 24.69
CA VAL A 171 27.81 13.73 24.86
C VAL A 171 27.73 14.83 25.93
N LEU A 172 26.67 15.65 25.92
CA LEU A 172 26.48 16.71 26.92
C LEU A 172 26.33 16.18 28.35
N LYS A 173 25.68 15.04 28.52
CA LYS A 173 25.58 14.37 29.84
C LYS A 173 26.90 13.77 30.31
N GLY A 174 27.73 13.25 29.40
CA GLY A 174 29.05 12.70 29.72
C GLY A 174 30.10 13.75 30.10
N GLY A 175 29.99 14.97 29.56
CA GLY A 175 30.94 16.07 29.83
C GLY A 175 30.72 16.82 31.15
N SER A 176 29.66 16.53 31.91
CA SER A 176 29.38 17.19 33.21
C SER A 176 29.91 16.43 34.43
N LEU A 177 30.64 15.33 34.25
CA LEU A 177 31.21 14.51 35.33
C LEU A 177 32.70 14.75 35.62
N GLU A 178 33.35 15.67 34.88
CA GLU A 178 34.69 16.15 35.18
C GLU A 178 34.61 17.60 35.68
N LYS A 179 34.30 17.80 36.96
CA LYS A 179 34.66 18.99 37.75
C LYS A 179 34.32 18.81 39.22
#